data_AF-A0A7Y5Z6U1-F1
#
_entry.id   AF-A0A7Y5Z6U1-F1
#
_cell.length_a   1.000
_cell.length_b   1.000
_cell.length_c   1.000
_cell.angle_alpha   90.00
_cell.angle_beta   90.00
_cell.angle_gamma   90.00
#
_symmetry.space_group_name_H-M   'P 1'
#
loop_
_entity.id
_entity.type
_entity.pdbx_description
1 polymer ?
#
loop_
_entity_poly.entity_id
_entity_poly.type
_entity_poly.pdbx_seq_one_letter_code
_entity_poly.pdbx_strand_id
1 'polypeptide(L)'
;MTEYRGLILERTRAGATDSAIAQLETSLGARLPEDYRQFLKTCNGAYVEYDVVATLANGDEELLSFSLYGLDPDKEYESNPFELEQLRAEPGFPATGLLPIGRDGGASLLLLDLREGRQDVAAMVAGLPAWTGRRQQGDEYVVLASSFTGYLDSLHLSHERIEEHIEHFIISPDSIEATLEWLDKGSPGWRERYRAQWNARVVDRPI
;
A
#
# COMPACT_ATOMS: atom_id res chain seq x y z
N MET A 1 -3.46 -3.62 -15.42
CA MET A 1 -3.42 -2.40 -14.60
C MET A 1 -4.83 -1.88 -14.46
N THR A 2 -5.15 -1.30 -13.30
CA THR A 2 -6.47 -0.74 -13.01
C THR A 2 -6.27 0.68 -12.52
N GLU A 3 -6.90 1.65 -13.18
CA GLU A 3 -6.92 3.02 -12.68
C GLU A 3 -7.96 3.13 -11.56
N TYR A 4 -7.53 3.62 -10.40
CA TYR A 4 -8.40 3.87 -9.27
C TYR A 4 -7.97 5.16 -8.58
N ARG A 5 -8.84 6.16 -8.59
CA ARG A 5 -8.59 7.48 -7.97
C ARG A 5 -7.29 8.16 -8.44
N GLY A 6 -6.97 8.06 -9.73
CA GLY A 6 -5.76 8.66 -10.29
C GLY A 6 -4.47 7.85 -10.05
N LEU A 7 -4.54 6.76 -9.29
CA LEU A 7 -3.45 5.80 -9.14
C LEU A 7 -3.59 4.69 -10.18
N ILE A 8 -2.46 4.27 -10.76
CA ILE A 8 -2.38 3.03 -11.54
C ILE A 8 -2.01 1.89 -10.60
N LEU A 9 -2.92 0.93 -10.44
CA LEU A 9 -2.75 -0.23 -9.57
C LEU A 9 -2.46 -1.50 -10.37
N GLU A 10 -1.58 -2.35 -9.85
CA GLU A 10 -1.22 -3.61 -10.48
C GLU A 10 -1.83 -4.81 -9.75
N ARG A 11 -1.93 -5.93 -10.48
CA ARG A 11 -2.35 -7.25 -9.93
C ARG A 11 -3.67 -7.23 -9.13
N THR A 12 -4.57 -6.30 -9.46
CA THR A 12 -5.92 -6.25 -8.91
C THR A 12 -6.70 -7.51 -9.26
N ARG A 13 -7.59 -7.96 -8.37
CA ARG A 13 -8.43 -9.15 -8.57
C ARG A 13 -9.86 -8.73 -8.91
N ALA A 14 -10.70 -9.72 -9.24
CA ALA A 14 -12.13 -9.47 -9.39
C ALA A 14 -12.72 -8.94 -8.08
N GLY A 15 -13.64 -7.98 -8.21
CA GLY A 15 -14.29 -7.31 -7.09
C GLY A 15 -14.91 -8.26 -6.07
N ALA A 16 -14.74 -7.95 -4.79
CA ALA A 16 -15.32 -8.72 -3.70
C ALA A 16 -16.86 -8.66 -3.74
N THR A 17 -17.50 -9.79 -3.44
CA THR A 17 -18.96 -9.87 -3.34
C THR A 17 -19.46 -9.26 -2.03
N ASP A 18 -20.71 -8.78 -2.00
CA ASP A 18 -21.33 -8.28 -0.76
C ASP A 18 -21.38 -9.35 0.33
N SER A 19 -21.54 -10.62 -0.04
CA SER A 19 -21.51 -11.74 0.91
C SER A 19 -20.14 -11.91 1.56
N ALA A 20 -19.05 -11.85 0.78
CA ALA A 20 -17.70 -11.95 1.31
C ALA A 20 -17.38 -10.77 2.24
N ILE A 21 -17.80 -9.55 1.85
CA ILE A 21 -17.63 -8.35 2.68
C ILE A 21 -18.38 -8.51 4.01
N ALA A 22 -19.64 -8.95 3.97
CA ALA A 22 -20.43 -9.16 5.18
C ALA A 22 -19.83 -10.23 6.12
N GLN A 23 -19.23 -11.28 5.56
CA GLN A 23 -18.52 -12.29 6.34
C GLN A 23 -17.27 -11.71 7.03
N LEU A 24 -16.48 -10.90 6.31
CA LEU A 24 -15.34 -10.20 6.90
C LEU A 24 -15.77 -9.24 8.01
N GLU A 25 -16.82 -8.44 7.79
CA GLU A 25 -17.37 -7.51 8.79
C GLU A 25 -17.85 -8.26 10.06
N THR A 26 -18.50 -9.42 9.86
CA THR A 26 -18.92 -10.29 10.97
C THR A 26 -17.71 -10.79 11.75
N SER A 27 -16.68 -11.30 11.06
CA SER A 27 -15.45 -11.76 11.70
C SER A 27 -14.73 -10.62 12.43
N LEU A 28 -14.65 -9.43 11.82
CA LEU A 28 -14.00 -8.25 12.37
C LEU A 28 -14.75 -7.66 13.58
N GLY A 29 -16.05 -7.91 13.68
CA GLY A 29 -16.93 -7.31 14.68
C GLY A 29 -17.20 -5.82 14.44
N ALA A 30 -16.97 -5.33 13.21
CA ALA A 30 -17.14 -3.94 12.83
C ALA A 30 -17.52 -3.84 11.34
N ARG A 31 -18.27 -2.80 10.99
CA ARG A 31 -18.61 -2.48 9.59
C ARG A 31 -17.42 -1.78 8.93
N LEU A 32 -17.07 -2.20 7.72
CA LEU A 32 -16.03 -1.54 6.93
C LEU A 32 -16.52 -0.15 6.48
N PRO A 33 -15.63 0.86 6.49
CA PRO A 33 -15.87 2.15 5.85
C PRO A 33 -16.25 1.99 4.37
N GLU A 34 -17.13 2.86 3.88
CA GLU A 34 -17.68 2.73 2.53
C GLU A 34 -16.61 2.88 1.43
N ASP A 35 -15.60 3.72 1.67
CA ASP A 35 -14.49 3.90 0.73
C ASP A 35 -13.63 2.63 0.59
N TYR A 36 -13.34 1.94 1.69
CA TYR A 36 -12.65 0.65 1.64
C TYR A 36 -13.52 -0.46 1.02
N ARG A 37 -14.83 -0.46 1.28
CA ARG A 37 -15.78 -1.38 0.61
C ARG A 37 -15.78 -1.16 -0.90
N GLN A 38 -15.81 0.09 -1.35
CA GLN A 38 -15.74 0.43 -2.77
C GLN A 38 -14.44 -0.04 -3.39
N PHE A 39 -13.31 0.14 -2.71
CA PHE A 39 -12.01 -0.37 -3.18
C PHE A 39 -12.03 -1.90 -3.33
N LEU A 40 -12.52 -2.65 -2.35
CA LEU A 40 -12.62 -4.11 -2.44
C LEU A 40 -13.53 -4.57 -3.58
N LYS A 41 -14.62 -3.84 -3.86
CA LYS A 41 -15.53 -4.12 -4.98
C LYS A 41 -14.95 -3.80 -6.35
N THR A 42 -13.98 -2.88 -6.44
CA THR A 42 -13.40 -2.46 -7.72
C THR A 42 -12.06 -3.13 -8.02
N CYS A 43 -11.15 -3.17 -7.05
CA CYS A 43 -9.77 -3.63 -7.23
C CYS A 43 -9.46 -4.94 -6.47
N ASN A 44 -10.17 -5.21 -5.37
CA ASN A 44 -9.97 -6.37 -4.50
C ASN A 44 -8.49 -6.73 -4.23
N GLY A 45 -7.80 -5.83 -3.53
CA GLY A 45 -6.35 -5.88 -3.34
C GLY A 45 -5.59 -5.27 -4.52
N ALA A 46 -4.33 -4.95 -4.30
CA ALA A 46 -3.49 -4.35 -5.32
C ALA A 46 -2.02 -4.46 -4.94
N TYR A 47 -1.16 -4.60 -5.93
CA TYR A 47 0.23 -4.24 -5.79
C TYR A 47 0.37 -2.74 -6.11
N VAL A 48 0.91 -1.99 -5.16
CA VAL A 48 0.93 -0.52 -5.17
C VAL A 48 2.38 -0.06 -5.21
N GLU A 49 2.81 0.44 -6.36
CA GLU A 49 4.13 1.00 -6.59
C GLU A 49 4.13 2.50 -6.21
N TYR A 50 3.80 2.82 -4.96
CA TYR A 50 3.78 4.18 -4.43
C TYR A 50 4.22 4.19 -2.97
N ASP A 51 4.74 5.33 -2.53
CA ASP A 51 5.22 5.55 -1.19
C ASP A 51 4.26 6.41 -0.36
N VAL A 52 4.29 6.19 0.94
CA VAL A 52 3.67 7.04 1.97
C VAL A 52 4.75 7.43 2.97
N VAL A 53 4.67 8.66 3.48
CA VAL A 53 5.55 9.11 4.57
C VAL A 53 4.90 8.73 5.91
N ALA A 54 5.63 7.98 6.72
CA ALA A 54 5.29 7.72 8.11
C ALA A 54 6.18 8.58 9.03
N THR A 55 5.58 9.45 9.82
CA THR A 55 6.30 10.23 10.83
C THR A 55 6.29 9.47 12.16
N LEU A 56 7.46 9.03 12.59
CA LEU A 56 7.67 8.29 13.84
C LEU A 56 7.61 9.22 15.06
N ALA A 57 7.50 8.65 16.25
CA ALA A 57 7.35 9.37 17.52
C ALA A 57 8.58 10.22 17.88
N ASN A 58 9.75 9.86 17.36
CA ASN A 58 10.98 10.64 17.49
C ASN A 58 11.06 11.81 16.49
N GLY A 59 10.10 11.93 15.58
CA GLY A 59 10.03 12.95 14.54
C GLY A 59 10.71 12.55 13.22
N ASP A 60 11.31 11.35 13.14
CA ASP A 60 11.90 10.87 11.89
C ASP A 60 10.80 10.52 10.87
N GLU A 61 11.07 10.80 9.61
CA GLU A 61 10.20 10.43 8.49
C GLU A 61 10.76 9.19 7.79
N GLU A 62 9.88 8.22 7.55
CA GLU A 62 10.19 6.97 6.86
C GLU A 62 9.29 6.82 5.63
N LEU A 63 9.90 6.56 4.47
CA LEU A 63 9.17 6.16 3.28
C LEU A 63 8.81 4.68 3.39
N LEU A 64 7.52 4.39 3.29
CA LEU A 64 6.98 3.04 3.32
C LEU A 64 6.13 2.80 2.08
N SER A 65 6.07 1.57 1.63
CA SER A 65 5.30 1.14 0.46
C SER A 65 4.58 -0.14 0.82
N PHE A 66 3.29 -0.22 0.58
CA PHE A 66 2.48 -1.36 1.00
C PHE A 66 1.76 -2.00 -0.18
N SER A 67 1.88 -3.32 -0.30
CA SER A 67 0.95 -4.12 -1.11
C SER A 67 -0.36 -4.27 -0.34
N LEU A 68 -1.49 -4.06 -1.02
CA LEU A 68 -2.82 -4.12 -0.44
C LEU A 68 -3.43 -5.51 -0.59
N TYR A 69 -3.91 -6.06 0.52
CA TYR A 69 -4.57 -7.36 0.56
C TYR A 69 -5.94 -7.31 -0.12
N GLY A 70 -6.26 -8.41 -0.79
CA GLY A 70 -7.60 -8.66 -1.30
C GLY A 70 -8.42 -9.44 -0.28
N LEU A 71 -9.74 -9.34 -0.42
CA LEU A 71 -10.71 -10.16 0.27
C LEU A 71 -10.99 -11.42 -0.55
N ASP A 72 -10.46 -12.53 -0.06
CA ASP A 72 -10.65 -13.86 -0.62
C ASP A 72 -10.72 -14.87 0.54
N PRO A 73 -11.92 -15.38 0.89
CA PRO A 73 -12.10 -16.30 2.02
C PRO A 73 -11.38 -17.64 1.87
N ASP A 74 -11.15 -18.09 0.63
CA ASP A 74 -10.58 -19.40 0.34
C ASP A 74 -9.05 -19.33 0.14
N LYS A 75 -8.49 -18.12 0.17
CA LYS A 75 -7.06 -17.91 -0.07
C LYS A 75 -6.27 -17.88 1.22
N GLU A 76 -5.31 -18.78 1.29
CA GLU A 76 -4.21 -18.76 2.24
C GLU A 76 -3.14 -17.77 1.74
N TYR A 77 -2.66 -16.89 2.63
CA TYR A 77 -1.65 -15.84 2.38
C TYR A 77 -2.10 -14.61 1.56
N GLU A 78 -1.70 -13.40 2.01
CA GLU A 78 -1.98 -12.12 1.34
C GLU A 78 -3.47 -11.91 1.02
N SER A 79 -4.30 -12.25 2.00
CA SER A 79 -5.75 -12.02 1.99
C SER A 79 -6.21 -11.47 3.34
N ASN A 80 -7.18 -10.55 3.34
CA ASN A 80 -7.66 -9.95 4.58
C ASN A 80 -8.12 -10.99 5.63
N PRO A 81 -8.91 -12.03 5.27
CA PRO A 81 -9.38 -13.00 6.25
C PRO A 81 -8.25 -13.82 6.88
N PHE A 82 -7.32 -14.32 6.05
CA PHE A 82 -6.22 -15.15 6.52
C PHE A 82 -5.29 -14.36 7.45
N GLU A 83 -4.86 -13.17 7.03
CA GLU A 83 -3.93 -12.33 7.80
C GLU A 83 -4.56 -11.88 9.12
N LEU A 84 -5.87 -11.61 9.14
CA LEU A 84 -6.61 -11.29 10.36
C LEU A 84 -6.62 -12.48 11.34
N GLU A 85 -6.82 -13.70 10.85
CA GLU A 85 -6.79 -14.90 11.68
C GLU A 85 -5.41 -15.14 12.27
N GLN A 86 -4.35 -15.00 11.46
CA GLN A 86 -2.96 -15.15 11.93
C GLN A 86 -2.62 -14.14 13.03
N LEU A 87 -2.92 -12.85 12.81
CA LEU A 87 -2.65 -11.81 13.81
C LEU A 87 -3.46 -12.00 15.09
N ARG A 88 -4.68 -12.52 15.01
CA ARG A 88 -5.48 -12.84 16.21
C ARG A 88 -4.92 -13.97 17.06
N ALA A 89 -4.08 -14.84 16.50
CA ALA A 89 -3.37 -15.85 17.26
C ALA A 89 -2.25 -15.23 18.13
N GLU A 90 -1.78 -14.03 17.79
CA GLU A 90 -0.73 -13.34 18.54
C GLU A 90 -1.26 -12.77 19.86
N PRO A 91 -0.53 -12.95 20.99
CA PRO A 91 -0.92 -12.39 22.27
C PRO A 91 -1.04 -10.86 22.22
N GLY A 92 -2.21 -10.35 22.60
CA GLY A 92 -2.45 -8.91 22.70
C GLY A 92 -2.97 -8.24 21.43
N PHE A 93 -3.12 -8.97 20.32
CA PHE A 93 -3.81 -8.43 19.15
C PHE A 93 -5.30 -8.18 19.46
N PRO A 94 -5.88 -7.04 19.05
CA PRO A 94 -7.28 -6.73 19.32
C PRO A 94 -8.24 -7.77 18.75
N ALA A 95 -9.18 -8.23 19.58
CA ALA A 95 -10.20 -9.18 19.16
C ALA A 95 -11.15 -8.61 18.08
N THR A 96 -11.38 -7.30 18.08
CA THR A 96 -12.33 -6.64 17.17
C THR A 96 -11.78 -5.33 16.62
N GLY A 97 -12.27 -4.96 15.44
CA GLY A 97 -12.11 -3.62 14.87
C GLY A 97 -10.70 -3.27 14.37
N LEU A 98 -9.73 -4.18 14.33
CA LEU A 98 -8.44 -3.94 13.69
C LEU A 98 -8.22 -4.95 12.57
N LEU A 99 -8.12 -4.44 11.34
CA LEU A 99 -8.03 -5.27 10.13
C LEU A 99 -6.68 -5.07 9.44
N PRO A 100 -5.88 -6.12 9.20
CA PRO A 100 -4.76 -6.02 8.27
C PRO A 100 -5.25 -5.84 6.83
N ILE A 101 -4.76 -4.79 6.18
CA ILE A 101 -5.11 -4.42 4.81
C ILE A 101 -3.91 -4.40 3.86
N GLY A 102 -2.68 -4.60 4.37
CA GLY A 102 -1.49 -4.69 3.52
C GLY A 102 -0.19 -4.95 4.28
N ARG A 103 0.91 -5.06 3.54
CA ARG A 103 2.28 -5.23 4.06
C ARG A 103 3.34 -4.60 3.17
N ASP A 104 4.49 -4.28 3.74
CA ASP A 104 5.61 -3.64 3.03
C ASP A 104 6.61 -4.60 2.37
N GLY A 105 6.29 -5.89 2.31
CA GLY A 105 7.23 -6.94 1.88
C GLY A 105 8.28 -7.32 2.94
N GLY A 106 8.44 -6.50 3.98
CA GLY A 106 9.16 -6.80 5.21
C GLY A 106 8.21 -7.22 6.32
N ALA A 107 8.42 -6.66 7.51
CA ALA A 107 7.66 -6.94 8.72
C ALA A 107 6.63 -5.86 9.07
N SER A 108 6.55 -4.75 8.33
CA SER A 108 5.57 -3.70 8.62
C SER A 108 4.21 -4.05 8.01
N LEU A 109 3.16 -3.72 8.75
CA LEU A 109 1.78 -4.02 8.37
C LEU A 109 0.98 -2.74 8.19
N LEU A 110 0.14 -2.71 7.16
CA LEU A 110 -0.88 -1.69 6.99
C LEU A 110 -2.19 -2.18 7.60
N LEU A 111 -2.80 -1.36 8.43
CA LEU A 111 -3.95 -1.68 9.26
C LEU A 111 -5.06 -0.66 9.01
N LEU A 112 -6.30 -1.15 8.99
CA LEU A 112 -7.50 -0.32 9.11
C LEU A 112 -8.04 -0.44 10.53
N ASP A 113 -8.02 0.66 11.27
CA ASP A 113 -8.45 0.72 12.66
C ASP A 113 -9.84 1.32 12.79
N LEU A 114 -10.78 0.45 13.15
CA LEU A 114 -12.19 0.71 13.36
C LEU A 114 -12.58 0.70 14.84
N ARG A 115 -11.62 0.50 15.74
CA ARG A 115 -11.86 0.49 17.18
C ARG A 115 -12.32 1.87 17.61
N GLU A 116 -13.31 1.90 18.50
CA GLU A 116 -13.88 3.14 19.05
C GLU A 116 -14.52 4.05 17.98
N GLY A 117 -14.95 3.47 16.85
CA GLY A 117 -15.63 4.21 15.77
C GLY A 117 -14.67 4.99 14.85
N ARG A 118 -13.37 4.74 14.96
CA ARG A 118 -12.35 5.29 14.07
C ARG A 118 -12.46 4.69 12.65
N GLN A 119 -11.74 5.30 11.72
CA GLN A 119 -11.59 4.80 10.34
C GLN A 119 -10.15 5.02 9.86
N ASP A 120 -9.21 4.99 10.80
CA ASP A 120 -7.83 5.37 10.55
C ASP A 120 -7.12 4.28 9.77
N VAL A 121 -6.35 4.69 8.76
CA VAL A 121 -5.32 3.83 8.17
C VAL A 121 -4.03 4.09 8.92
N ALA A 122 -3.46 3.03 9.46
CA ALA A 122 -2.24 3.08 10.26
C ALA A 122 -1.24 2.03 9.81
N ALA A 123 0.04 2.29 10.02
CA ALA A 123 1.09 1.31 9.89
C ALA A 123 1.54 0.83 11.27
N MET A 124 1.69 -0.48 11.43
CA MET A 124 2.60 -1.03 12.44
C MET A 124 3.98 -1.10 11.79
N VAL A 125 4.81 -0.10 12.06
CA VAL A 125 6.17 0.01 11.52
C VAL A 125 7.09 -0.87 12.35
N ALA A 126 7.70 -1.87 11.71
CA ALA A 126 8.60 -2.77 12.42
C ALA A 126 9.92 -2.07 12.80
N GLY A 127 10.36 -2.30 14.03
CA GLY A 127 11.69 -1.93 14.49
C GLY A 127 12.77 -2.70 13.72
N LEU A 128 13.97 -2.13 13.65
CA LEU A 128 15.10 -2.77 12.98
C LEU A 128 16.23 -3.10 13.97
N PRO A 129 17.06 -4.12 13.65
CA PRO A 129 18.23 -4.43 14.45
C PRO A 129 19.16 -3.23 14.61
N ALA A 130 19.78 -3.08 15.79
CA ALA A 130 20.58 -1.90 16.11
C ALA A 130 21.68 -1.55 15.09
N TRP A 131 22.26 -2.54 14.40
CA TRP A 131 23.32 -2.31 13.41
C TRP A 131 22.86 -1.51 12.18
N THR A 132 21.56 -1.41 11.91
CA THR A 132 21.02 -0.62 10.79
C THR A 132 21.05 0.89 11.07
N GLY A 133 21.15 1.28 12.35
CA GLY A 133 21.07 2.68 12.76
C GLY A 133 19.69 3.34 12.61
N ARG A 134 18.66 2.58 12.20
CA ARG A 134 17.30 3.06 11.93
C ARG A 134 16.30 2.33 12.82
N ARG A 135 15.16 2.97 13.14
CA ARG A 135 14.01 2.34 13.82
C ARG A 135 14.39 1.52 15.07
N GLN A 136 15.27 2.06 15.90
CA GLN A 136 15.82 1.35 17.06
C GLN A 136 14.90 1.40 18.29
N GLN A 137 13.84 2.20 18.25
CA GLN A 137 12.84 2.32 19.31
C GLN A 137 11.90 1.10 19.43
N GLY A 138 11.99 0.14 18.50
CA GLY A 138 11.09 -1.00 18.41
C GLY A 138 9.91 -0.73 17.47
N ASP A 139 8.92 -1.62 17.52
CA ASP A 139 7.73 -1.53 16.68
C ASP A 139 6.86 -0.34 17.10
N GLU A 140 6.33 0.38 16.11
CA GLU A 140 5.61 1.62 16.33
C GLU A 140 4.30 1.66 15.55
N TYR A 141 3.21 2.07 16.21
CA TYR A 141 1.92 2.30 15.57
C TYR A 141 1.80 3.75 15.12
N VAL A 142 1.73 3.97 13.81
CA VAL A 142 1.70 5.30 13.18
C VAL A 142 0.42 5.47 12.38
N VAL A 143 -0.37 6.50 12.68
CA VAL A 143 -1.54 6.85 11.88
C VAL A 143 -1.09 7.59 10.62
N LEU A 144 -1.43 7.04 9.45
CA LEU A 144 -1.07 7.60 8.14
C LEU A 144 -2.18 8.49 7.58
N ALA A 145 -3.44 8.11 7.81
CA ALA A 145 -4.59 8.89 7.36
C ALA A 145 -5.84 8.57 8.21
N SER A 146 -6.81 9.49 8.23
CA SER A 146 -8.09 9.30 8.93
C SER A 146 -9.16 8.56 8.12
N SER A 147 -8.84 8.12 6.90
CA SER A 147 -9.71 7.33 6.03
C SER A 147 -8.89 6.58 4.98
N PHE A 148 -9.47 5.54 4.38
CA PHE A 148 -8.80 4.79 3.32
C PHE A 148 -8.58 5.65 2.08
N THR A 149 -9.56 6.48 1.74
CA THR A 149 -9.40 7.47 0.68
C THR A 149 -8.26 8.45 0.97
N GLY A 150 -8.17 8.98 2.20
CA GLY A 150 -7.10 9.90 2.58
C GLY A 150 -5.72 9.24 2.50
N TYR A 151 -5.64 7.94 2.83
CA TYR A 151 -4.41 7.17 2.63
C TYR A 151 -4.03 7.09 1.16
N LEU A 152 -4.96 6.71 0.27
CA LEU A 152 -4.69 6.66 -1.17
C LEU A 152 -4.29 8.03 -1.74
N ASP A 153 -4.94 9.10 -1.30
CA ASP A 153 -4.63 10.46 -1.73
C ASP A 153 -3.26 10.95 -1.22
N SER A 154 -2.69 10.31 -0.19
CA SER A 154 -1.34 10.59 0.34
C SER A 154 -0.21 9.85 -0.38
N LEU A 155 -0.55 8.84 -1.19
CA LEU A 155 0.42 8.05 -1.93
C LEU A 155 1.08 8.88 -3.04
N HIS A 156 2.40 8.75 -3.16
CA HIS A 156 3.18 9.49 -4.15
C HIS A 156 4.34 8.66 -4.68
N LEU A 157 4.93 9.10 -5.79
CA LEU A 157 6.18 8.54 -6.31
C LEU A 157 7.36 9.29 -5.68
N SER A 158 8.08 8.64 -4.77
CA SER A 158 9.30 9.21 -4.22
C SER A 158 10.40 9.30 -5.27
N HIS A 159 11.40 10.15 -5.01
CA HIS A 159 12.54 10.28 -5.92
C HIS A 159 13.32 8.97 -6.07
N GLU A 160 13.54 8.27 -4.95
CA GLU A 160 14.22 6.97 -4.93
C GLU A 160 13.47 5.95 -5.79
N ARG A 161 12.15 5.85 -5.63
CA ARG A 161 11.32 4.93 -6.43
C ARG A 161 11.40 5.21 -7.93
N ILE A 162 11.35 6.49 -8.34
CA ILE A 162 11.42 6.85 -9.76
C ILE A 162 12.79 6.47 -10.32
N GLU A 163 13.88 6.77 -9.60
CA GLU A 163 15.24 6.44 -10.01
C GLU A 163 15.43 4.93 -10.13
N GLU A 164 15.08 4.17 -9.10
CA GLU A 164 15.18 2.70 -9.11
C GLU A 164 14.35 2.08 -10.23
N HIS A 165 13.10 2.54 -10.42
CA HIS A 165 12.26 2.02 -11.49
C HIS A 165 12.88 2.29 -12.86
N ILE A 166 13.30 3.54 -13.12
CA ILE A 166 13.96 3.92 -14.37
C ILE A 166 15.22 3.09 -14.59
N GLU A 167 15.95 2.67 -13.57
CA GLU A 167 17.18 1.88 -13.68
C GLU A 167 16.97 0.38 -13.87
N HIS A 168 15.82 -0.15 -13.44
CA HIS A 168 15.61 -1.60 -13.35
C HIS A 168 14.47 -2.16 -14.19
N PHE A 169 13.50 -1.35 -14.63
CA PHE A 169 12.38 -1.90 -15.43
C PHE A 169 12.88 -2.58 -16.72
N ILE A 170 12.26 -3.68 -17.13
CA ILE A 170 12.62 -4.41 -18.35
C ILE A 170 12.18 -3.60 -19.55
N ILE A 171 13.08 -3.24 -20.45
CA ILE A 171 12.76 -2.38 -21.60
C ILE A 171 12.07 -3.20 -22.70
N SER A 172 10.82 -2.85 -22.98
CA SER A 172 10.02 -3.30 -24.11
C SER A 172 9.10 -2.16 -24.54
N PRO A 173 8.53 -2.18 -25.77
CA PRO A 173 7.59 -1.14 -26.19
C PRO A 173 6.42 -0.97 -25.20
N ASP A 174 5.87 -2.08 -24.70
CA ASP A 174 4.76 -2.07 -23.76
C ASP A 174 5.15 -1.52 -22.39
N SER A 175 6.32 -1.89 -21.87
CA SER A 175 6.78 -1.42 -20.55
C SER A 175 7.21 0.04 -20.57
N ILE A 176 7.72 0.53 -21.70
CA ILE A 176 8.03 1.95 -21.90
C ILE A 176 6.75 2.77 -21.80
N GLU A 177 5.72 2.43 -22.58
CA GLU A 177 4.47 3.20 -22.59
C GLU A 177 3.75 3.10 -21.25
N ALA A 178 3.74 1.93 -20.60
CA ALA A 178 3.20 1.78 -19.25
C ALA A 178 3.96 2.63 -18.21
N THR A 179 5.30 2.68 -18.31
CA THR A 179 6.12 3.51 -17.41
C THR A 179 5.88 5.00 -17.64
N LEU A 180 5.78 5.44 -18.91
CA LEU A 180 5.46 6.82 -19.25
C LEU A 180 4.10 7.23 -18.68
N GLU A 181 3.08 6.38 -18.84
CA GLU A 181 1.74 6.65 -18.30
C GLU A 181 1.75 6.75 -16.77
N TRP A 182 2.43 5.81 -16.11
CA TRP A 182 2.54 5.78 -14.65
C TRP A 182 3.26 7.01 -14.08
N LEU A 183 4.42 7.37 -14.64
CA LEU A 183 5.18 8.55 -14.20
C LEU A 183 4.43 9.86 -14.50
N ASP A 184 3.74 9.96 -15.64
CA ASP A 184 2.95 11.14 -16.02
C ASP A 184 1.79 11.41 -15.06
N LYS A 185 1.14 10.35 -14.57
CA LYS A 185 0.07 10.46 -13.58
C LYS A 185 0.61 10.69 -12.18
N GLY A 186 1.66 9.97 -11.79
CA GLY A 186 2.14 9.92 -10.41
C GLY A 186 3.20 10.96 -10.02
N SER A 187 3.87 11.61 -10.99
CA SER A 187 4.97 12.53 -10.69
C SER A 187 5.05 13.72 -11.66
N PRO A 188 4.26 14.78 -11.45
CA PRO A 188 4.35 16.00 -12.25
C PRO A 188 5.79 16.57 -12.28
N GLY A 189 6.33 16.83 -13.47
CA GLY A 189 7.68 17.37 -13.66
C GLY A 189 8.81 16.32 -13.69
N TRP A 190 8.49 15.02 -13.64
CA TRP A 190 9.48 13.95 -13.74
C TRP A 190 10.29 14.02 -15.04
N ARG A 191 9.65 14.39 -16.15
CA ARG A 191 10.29 14.45 -17.48
C ARG A 191 11.46 15.41 -17.51
N GLU A 192 11.33 16.58 -16.93
CA GLU A 192 12.40 17.57 -16.86
C GLU A 192 13.53 17.09 -15.95
N ARG A 193 13.17 16.54 -14.79
CA ARG A 193 14.12 16.13 -13.75
C ARG A 193 14.93 14.90 -14.14
N TYR A 194 14.28 13.88 -14.69
CA TYR A 194 14.88 12.56 -14.98
C TYR A 194 15.22 12.37 -16.46
N ARG A 195 15.11 13.42 -17.29
CA ARG A 195 15.41 13.39 -18.73
C ARG A 195 16.72 12.68 -19.07
N ALA A 196 17.79 13.05 -18.38
CA ALA A 196 19.12 12.53 -18.67
C ALA A 196 19.22 11.02 -18.38
N GLN A 197 18.67 10.58 -17.24
CA GLN A 197 18.67 9.18 -16.83
C GLN A 197 17.77 8.33 -17.74
N TRP A 198 16.57 8.83 -18.07
CA TRP A 198 15.67 8.17 -19.01
C TRP A 198 16.33 8.03 -20.39
N ASN A 199 16.82 9.13 -20.99
CA ASN A 199 17.38 9.11 -22.33
C ASN A 199 18.67 8.29 -22.44
N ALA A 200 19.41 8.12 -21.33
CA ALA A 200 20.58 7.24 -21.28
C ALA A 200 20.21 5.75 -21.36
N ARG A 201 19.03 5.37 -20.84
CA ARG A 201 18.60 3.97 -20.76
C ARG A 201 17.61 3.58 -21.86
N VAL A 202 16.65 4.45 -22.17
CA VAL A 202 15.55 4.22 -23.13
C VAL A 202 15.85 4.96 -24.44
N VAL A 203 16.86 4.48 -25.17
CA VAL A 203 17.40 5.16 -26.36
C VAL A 203 16.39 5.26 -27.51
N ASP A 204 15.51 4.27 -27.65
CA ASP A 204 14.54 4.21 -28.74
C ASP A 204 13.30 5.09 -28.53
N ARG A 205 13.15 5.68 -27.32
CA ARG A 205 12.01 6.52 -26.95
C ARG A 205 12.43 7.64 -25.98
N PRO A 206 13.23 8.62 -26.43
CA PRO A 206 13.67 9.71 -25.58
C PRO A 206 12.52 10.67 -25.25
N ILE A 207 12.65 11.37 -24.11
CA ILE A 207 11.73 12.40 -23.64
C ILE A 207 12.37 13.78 -23.59
#